data_AF-A0A6F9XYM6-F1
#
_entry.id   AF-A0A6F9XYM6-F1
#
_cell.length_a   1.000
_cell.length_b   1.000
_cell.length_c   1.000
_cell.angle_alpha   90.00
_cell.angle_beta   90.00
_cell.angle_gamma   90.00
#
_symmetry.space_group_name_H-M   'P 1'
#
loop_
_entity.id
_entity.type
_entity.pdbx_description
1 polymer ?
#
loop_
_entity_poly.entity_id
_entity_poly.type
_entity_poly.pdbx_seq_one_letter_code
_entity_poly.pdbx_strand_id
1 'polypeptide(L)'
;MNLGAIDPSLVAYQANLGQSLGLTKEQATSAKQTFSDYLDKSMASLNQSMAVVNDGTKDLVSGKAEDLGQIMVNMTEAQLNLQTAVQVRNKVITAYNDLKEMQF
;
A
#
# COMPACT_ATOMS: atom_id res chain seq x y z
N MET A 1 -6.16 -54.29 37.14
CA MET A 1 -5.43 -53.07 37.54
C MET A 1 -5.65 -52.04 36.46
N ASN A 2 -6.42 -51.01 36.81
CA ASN A 2 -6.63 -49.81 36.03
C ASN A 2 -5.39 -48.91 36.17
N LEU A 3 -4.72 -48.60 35.06
CA LEU A 3 -3.89 -47.41 34.91
C LEU A 3 -4.35 -46.80 33.56
N GLY A 4 -5.43 -46.02 33.50
CA GLY A 4 -5.76 -44.93 34.41
C GLY A 4 -5.19 -43.65 33.80
N ALA A 5 -6.00 -43.04 32.92
CA ALA A 5 -5.94 -41.65 32.47
C ALA A 5 -4.55 -41.09 32.15
N ILE A 6 -4.19 -41.08 30.86
CA ILE A 6 -3.43 -39.92 30.36
C ILE A 6 -4.36 -38.73 30.60
N ASP A 7 -4.02 -37.96 31.62
CA ASP A 7 -4.82 -36.88 32.17
C ASP A 7 -5.27 -35.93 31.03
N PRO A 8 -6.59 -35.72 30.81
CA PRO A 8 -7.11 -34.78 29.83
C PRO A 8 -6.55 -33.35 30.00
N SER A 9 -6.01 -33.03 31.18
CA SER A 9 -5.37 -31.75 31.47
C SER A 9 -4.09 -31.50 30.70
N LEU A 10 -3.33 -32.52 30.25
CA LEU A 10 -2.11 -32.32 29.46
C LEU A 10 -2.39 -31.98 28.00
N VAL A 11 -3.46 -32.54 27.43
CA VAL A 11 -3.97 -32.18 26.10
C VAL A 11 -4.62 -30.79 26.14
N ALA A 12 -5.33 -30.49 27.23
CA ALA A 12 -5.86 -29.16 27.49
C ALA A 12 -4.74 -28.11 27.69
N TYR A 13 -3.60 -28.47 28.30
CA TYR A 13 -2.48 -27.55 28.48
C TYR A 13 -1.82 -27.17 27.15
N GLN A 14 -1.64 -28.13 26.23
CA GLN A 14 -1.12 -27.85 24.89
C GLN A 14 -2.09 -27.00 24.05
N ALA A 15 -3.40 -27.26 24.16
CA ALA A 15 -4.42 -26.45 23.50
C ALA A 15 -4.50 -25.02 24.08
N ASN A 16 -4.36 -24.85 25.39
CA ASN A 16 -4.35 -23.53 26.04
C ASN A 16 -3.03 -22.77 25.82
N LEU A 17 -1.88 -23.45 25.70
CA LEU A 17 -0.62 -22.79 25.35
C LEU A 17 -0.71 -22.15 23.96
N GLY A 18 -1.28 -22.83 22.97
CA GLY A 18 -1.49 -22.29 21.63
C GLY A 18 -2.45 -21.10 21.59
N GLN A 19 -3.49 -21.13 22.44
CA GLN A 19 -4.48 -20.04 22.54
C GLN A 19 -3.90 -18.80 23.27
N SER A 20 -3.09 -18.99 24.31
CA SER A 20 -2.50 -17.85 25.07
C SER A 20 -1.33 -17.17 24.36
N LEU A 21 -0.65 -17.88 23.45
CA LEU A 21 0.44 -17.35 22.63
C LEU A 21 -0.05 -16.58 21.38
N GLY A 22 -1.37 -16.42 21.18
CA GLY A 22 -1.92 -15.64 20.07
C GLY A 22 -1.61 -16.22 18.68
N LEU A 23 -1.21 -17.50 18.60
CA LEU A 23 -0.91 -18.20 17.35
C LEU A 23 -2.15 -18.86 16.75
N THR A 24 -3.33 -18.25 16.92
CA THR A 24 -4.49 -18.61 16.12
C THR A 24 -4.16 -18.29 14.67
N LYS A 25 -4.19 -19.34 13.83
CA LYS A 25 -4.07 -19.34 12.36
C LYS A 25 -5.20 -18.54 11.65
N GLU A 26 -5.70 -17.49 12.28
CA GLU A 26 -6.90 -16.76 11.88
C GLU A 26 -6.60 -15.27 11.60
N GLN A 27 -5.33 -14.92 11.44
CA GLN A 27 -4.89 -13.67 10.82
C GLN A 27 -4.11 -13.90 9.51
N ALA A 28 -4.28 -15.06 8.88
CA ALA A 28 -3.73 -15.34 7.55
C ALA A 28 -4.73 -15.04 6.41
N THR A 29 -5.78 -14.27 6.67
CA THR A 29 -6.83 -13.97 5.68
C THR A 29 -7.26 -12.50 5.67
N SER A 30 -6.46 -11.59 6.21
CA SER A 30 -6.48 -10.24 5.65
C SER A 30 -5.78 -10.34 4.31
N ALA A 31 -6.51 -10.18 3.20
CA ALA A 31 -5.95 -10.09 1.86
C ALA A 31 -4.70 -9.19 1.94
N LYS A 32 -3.52 -9.81 1.85
CA LYS A 32 -2.25 -9.14 2.12
C LYS A 32 -2.05 -8.16 0.98
N GLN A 33 -2.47 -6.91 1.18
CA GLN A 33 -2.36 -5.86 0.17
C GLN A 33 -0.92 -5.87 -0.33
N THR A 34 -0.78 -6.18 -1.61
CA THR A 34 0.50 -6.31 -2.26
C THR A 34 1.05 -4.91 -2.52
N PHE A 35 2.37 -4.81 -2.67
CA PHE A 35 2.97 -3.56 -3.12
C PHE A 35 2.36 -3.06 -4.43
N SER A 36 1.97 -3.98 -5.33
CA SER A 36 1.25 -3.64 -6.57
C SER A 36 -0.08 -2.94 -6.29
N ASP A 37 -0.86 -3.40 -5.32
CA ASP A 37 -2.13 -2.75 -4.95
C ASP A 37 -1.92 -1.31 -4.45
N TYR A 38 -0.85 -1.07 -3.69
CA TYR A 38 -0.47 0.29 -3.26
C TYR A 38 0.02 1.15 -4.42
N LEU A 39 0.79 0.57 -5.34
CA LEU A 39 1.29 1.25 -6.52
C LEU A 39 0.14 1.65 -7.44
N ASP A 40 -0.78 0.73 -7.72
CA ASP A 40 -1.97 0.96 -8.54
C ASP A 40 -2.84 2.07 -7.94
N LYS A 41 -3.09 2.01 -6.63
CA LYS A 41 -3.83 3.07 -5.93
C LYS A 41 -3.12 4.43 -6.02
N SER A 42 -1.80 4.45 -5.87
CA SER A 42 -1.01 5.68 -5.99
C SER A 42 -1.01 6.24 -7.40
N MET A 43 -0.94 5.39 -8.42
CA MET A 43 -1.06 5.78 -9.83
C MET A 43 -2.46 6.34 -10.15
N ALA A 44 -3.51 5.68 -9.65
CA ALA A 44 -4.88 6.18 -9.80
C ALA A 44 -5.05 7.55 -9.12
N SER A 45 -4.51 7.72 -7.91
CA SER A 45 -4.52 9.00 -7.20
C SER A 45 -3.74 10.08 -7.96
N LEU A 46 -2.59 9.76 -8.53
CA LEU A 46 -1.80 10.69 -9.34
C LEU A 46 -2.59 11.17 -10.56
N ASN A 47 -3.25 10.25 -11.26
CA ASN A 47 -4.12 10.58 -12.40
C ASN A 47 -5.25 11.53 -11.99
N GLN A 48 -5.88 11.27 -10.84
CA GLN A 48 -6.94 12.13 -10.31
C GLN A 48 -6.39 13.53 -9.98
N SER A 49 -5.23 13.63 -9.32
CA SER A 49 -4.59 14.91 -9.02
C SER A 49 -4.26 15.71 -10.30
N MET A 50 -3.77 15.04 -11.34
CA MET A 50 -3.50 15.68 -12.64
C MET A 50 -4.78 16.18 -13.32
N ALA A 51 -5.89 15.44 -13.22
CA ALA A 51 -7.18 15.87 -13.77
C ALA A 51 -7.71 17.14 -13.07
N VAL A 52 -7.65 17.19 -11.74
CA VAL A 52 -8.05 18.36 -10.94
C VAL A 52 -7.22 19.59 -11.33
N VAL A 53 -5.92 19.43 -11.53
CA VAL A 53 -5.04 20.53 -11.94
C VAL A 53 -5.36 21.00 -13.36
N ASN A 54 -5.69 20.09 -14.27
CA ASN A 54 -6.07 20.45 -15.63
C ASN A 54 -7.37 21.26 -15.66
N ASP A 55 -8.37 20.84 -14.87
CA ASP A 55 -9.63 21.57 -14.73
C ASP A 55 -9.42 22.93 -14.05
N GLY A 56 -8.65 22.98 -12.95
CA GLY A 56 -8.30 24.23 -12.29
C GLY A 56 -7.52 25.19 -13.20
N THR A 57 -6.61 24.67 -14.03
CA THR A 57 -5.88 25.47 -15.04
C THR A 57 -6.84 26.05 -16.08
N LYS A 58 -7.84 25.28 -16.51
CA LYS A 58 -8.85 25.75 -17.46
C LYS A 58 -9.73 26.85 -16.85
N ASP A 59 -10.08 26.72 -15.58
CA ASP A 59 -10.87 27.71 -14.86
C ASP A 59 -10.08 29.01 -14.61
N LEU A 60 -8.77 28.89 -14.32
CA LEU A 60 -7.84 30.02 -14.26
C LEU A 60 -7.77 30.78 -15.58
N VAL A 61 -7.54 30.08 -16.68
CA VAL A 61 -7.41 30.71 -18.01
C VAL A 61 -8.73 31.32 -18.48
N SER A 62 -9.87 30.73 -18.08
CA SER A 62 -11.20 31.26 -18.41
C SER A 62 -11.64 32.45 -17.54
N GLY A 63 -10.85 32.84 -16.53
CA GLY A 63 -11.17 33.94 -15.63
C GLY A 63 -12.28 33.62 -14.62
N LYS A 64 -12.64 32.34 -14.45
CA LYS A 64 -13.68 31.87 -13.52
C LYS A 64 -13.13 31.34 -12.20
N ALA A 65 -11.83 31.40 -12.00
CA ALA A 65 -11.21 30.88 -10.80
C ALA A 65 -11.54 31.76 -9.58
N GLU A 66 -12.46 31.28 -8.75
CA GLU A 66 -12.79 31.90 -7.45
C GLU A 66 -11.66 31.75 -6.43
N ASP A 67 -10.81 30.72 -6.56
CA ASP A 67 -9.73 30.41 -5.63
C ASP A 67 -8.41 30.06 -6.35
N LEU A 68 -7.71 31.10 -6.80
CA LEU A 68 -6.38 30.99 -7.42
C LEU A 68 -5.38 30.25 -6.52
N GLY A 69 -5.43 30.50 -5.21
CA GLY A 69 -4.48 29.98 -4.24
C GLY A 69 -4.56 28.47 -4.14
N GLN A 70 -5.78 27.94 -4.01
CA GLN A 70 -6.02 26.51 -3.94
C GLN A 70 -5.59 25.78 -5.22
N ILE A 71 -5.82 26.39 -6.39
CA ILE A 71 -5.42 25.79 -7.68
C ILE A 71 -3.89 25.71 -7.78
N MET A 72 -3.17 26.77 -7.39
CA MET A 72 -1.71 26.75 -7.38
C MET A 72 -1.12 25.75 -6.38
N VAL A 73 -1.76 25.59 -5.21
CA VAL A 73 -1.38 24.55 -4.23
C VAL A 73 -1.56 23.16 -4.85
N ASN A 74 -2.74 22.88 -5.40
CA ASN A 74 -3.03 21.60 -6.06
C ASN A 74 -2.06 21.31 -7.22
N MET A 75 -1.70 22.34 -7.99
CA MET A 75 -0.72 22.24 -9.08
C MET A 75 0.67 21.88 -8.56
N THR A 76 1.10 22.53 -7.48
CA THR A 76 2.39 22.26 -6.84
C THR A 76 2.45 20.84 -6.26
N GLU A 77 1.38 20.39 -5.60
CA GLU A 77 1.27 19.03 -5.09
C GLU A 77 1.31 17.99 -6.21
N ALA A 78 0.53 18.20 -7.29
CA ALA A 78 0.52 17.29 -8.43
C ALA A 78 1.90 17.22 -9.12
N GLN A 79 2.60 18.36 -9.24
CA GLN A 79 3.95 18.41 -9.78
C GLN A 79 4.93 17.59 -8.93
N LEU A 80 4.88 17.74 -7.60
CA LEU A 80 5.73 16.99 -6.67
C LEU A 80 5.41 15.49 -6.70
N ASN A 81 4.13 15.13 -6.74
CA ASN A 81 3.68 13.74 -6.83
C ASN A 81 4.15 13.09 -8.14
N LEU A 82 4.08 13.82 -9.26
CA LEU A 82 4.56 13.34 -10.54
C LEU A 82 6.08 13.11 -10.53
N GLN A 83 6.86 14.05 -9.98
CA GLN A 83 8.30 13.88 -9.84
C GLN A 83 8.64 12.64 -9.00
N THR A 84 7.92 12.44 -7.91
CA THR A 84 8.08 11.26 -7.04
C THR A 84 7.73 9.97 -7.79
N ALA A 85 6.62 9.95 -8.53
CA ALA A 85 6.23 8.82 -9.36
C ALA A 85 7.30 8.44 -10.40
N VAL A 86 7.91 9.43 -11.05
CA VAL A 86 9.03 9.21 -11.98
C VAL A 86 10.25 8.59 -11.28
N GLN A 87 10.58 9.05 -10.07
CA GLN A 87 11.68 8.46 -9.29
C GLN A 87 11.39 7.01 -8.92
N VAL A 88 10.17 6.70 -8.49
CA VAL A 88 9.74 5.32 -8.21
C VAL A 88 9.82 4.46 -9.46
N ARG A 89 9.30 4.94 -10.60
CA ARG A 89 9.40 4.26 -11.89
C ARG A 89 10.84 3.94 -12.25
N ASN A 90 11.74 4.91 -12.11
CA ASN A 90 13.16 4.72 -12.41
C ASN A 90 13.78 3.66 -11.47
N LYS A 91 13.50 3.71 -10.17
CA LYS A 91 13.97 2.70 -9.21
C LYS A 91 13.47 1.30 -9.53
N VAL A 92 12.21 1.15 -9.97
CA VAL A 92 11.65 -0.16 -10.37
C VAL A 92 12.36 -0.70 -11.62
N ILE A 93 12.61 0.16 -12.62
CA ILE A 93 13.36 -0.23 -13.83
C ILE A 93 14.80 -0.62 -13.49
N THR A 94 15.48 0.15 -12.62
CA THR A 94 16.83 -0.17 -12.15
C THR A 94 16.84 -1.49 -11.40
N ALA A 95 15.95 -1.70 -10.42
CA ALA A 95 15.86 -2.95 -9.69
C ALA A 95 15.62 -4.17 -10.61
N TYR A 96 14.80 -4.00 -11.66
CA TYR A 96 14.62 -5.03 -12.67
C TYR A 96 15.91 -5.30 -13.47
N ASN A 97 16.67 -4.26 -13.83
CA ASN A 97 17.96 -4.42 -14.50
C ASN A 97 19.01 -5.07 -13.59
N ASP A 98 19.11 -4.64 -12.33
CA ASP A 98 20.05 -5.20 -11.34
C ASP A 98 19.78 -6.70 -11.09
N LEU A 99 18.50 -7.09 -10.99
CA LEU A 99 18.12 -8.51 -10.86
C LEU A 99 18.54 -9.35 -12.07
N LYS A 100 18.53 -8.78 -13.28
CA LYS A 100 19.04 -9.45 -14.48
C LYS A 100 20.56 -9.57 -14.42
N GLU A 101 21.27 -8.50 -14.06
CA GLU A 101 22.74 -8.51 -13.99
C GLU A 101 23.28 -9.46 -12.91
N MET A 102 22.58 -9.63 -11.77
CA MET A 102 22.99 -10.59 -10.74
C MET A 102 22.76 -12.06 -11.13
N GLN A 103 21.95 -12.35 -12.16
CA GLN A 103 21.66 -13.72 -12.63
C GLN A 103 22.53 -14.17 -13.81
N PHE A 104 23.41 -13.31 -14.33
CA PHE A 104 24.43 -13.66 -15.33
C PHE A 104 25.83 -13.62 -14.72
#